data_AF-A0A8F2JFW1-F1
#
_entry.id   AF-A0A8F2JFW1-F1
#
_cell.length_a   1.000
_cell.length_b   1.000
_cell.length_c   1.000
_cell.angle_alpha   90.00
_cell.angle_beta   90.00
_cell.angle_gamma   90.00
#
_symmetry.space_group_name_H-M   'P 1'
#
loop_
_entity.id
_entity.type
_entity.pdbx_description
1 polymer ?
#
loop_
_entity_poly.entity_id
_entity_poly.type
_entity_poly.pdbx_seq_one_letter_code
_entity_poly.pdbx_strand_id
1 'polypeptide(L)'
;MEFVLNSINVAAAALQIITVKTASEAVFALVFLILVVLQVFTLAWSANEINLQSTKIADAVYNSNWTDQSEEIKKIMYVILMRAQKPLELTIGPFGPINIESALLTMKGAYSFISLMMQTYT
;
A
#
# COMPACT_ATOMS: atom_id res chain seq x y z
N MET A 1 -5.53 11.24 -1.36
CA MET A 1 -6.75 11.35 -2.18
C MET A 1 -6.79 10.23 -3.23
N GLU A 2 -5.73 10.07 -4.03
CA GLU A 2 -5.54 8.97 -5.01
C GLU A 2 -5.82 7.56 -4.46
N PHE A 3 -5.29 7.21 -3.28
CA PHE A 3 -5.51 5.88 -2.68
C PHE A 3 -7.00 5.61 -2.35
N VAL A 4 -7.72 6.63 -1.89
CA VAL A 4 -9.15 6.55 -1.57
C VAL A 4 -9.97 6.36 -2.86
N LEU A 5 -9.60 7.09 -3.91
CA LEU A 5 -10.19 6.94 -5.24
C LEU A 5 -9.95 5.53 -5.82
N ASN A 6 -8.74 4.99 -5.67
CA ASN A 6 -8.45 3.62 -6.08
C ASN A 6 -9.21 2.59 -5.25
N SER A 7 -9.36 2.77 -3.95
CA SER A 7 -10.16 1.84 -3.11
C SER A 7 -11.65 1.90 -3.43
N ILE A 8 -12.19 3.07 -3.81
CA ILE A 8 -13.56 3.18 -4.34
C ILE A 8 -13.70 2.44 -5.68
N ASN A 9 -12.72 2.58 -6.58
CA ASN A 9 -12.69 1.83 -7.84
C ASN A 9 -12.64 0.31 -7.60
N VAL A 10 -11.91 -0.14 -6.57
CA VAL A 10 -11.87 -1.55 -6.16
C VAL A 10 -13.26 -2.04 -5.76
N ALA A 11 -13.97 -1.30 -4.91
CA ALA A 11 -15.30 -1.68 -4.45
C ALA A 11 -16.32 -1.70 -5.61
N ALA A 12 -16.26 -0.72 -6.52
CA ALA A 12 -17.12 -0.66 -7.69
C ALA A 12 -16.86 -1.83 -8.68
N ALA A 13 -15.59 -2.20 -8.88
CA ALA A 13 -15.18 -3.34 -9.70
C ALA A 13 -15.78 -4.65 -9.19
N ALA A 14 -15.65 -4.88 -7.88
CA ALA A 14 -16.15 -6.08 -7.22
C ALA A 14 -17.68 -6.19 -7.33
N LEU A 15 -18.39 -5.07 -7.29
CA LEU A 15 -19.85 -5.04 -7.40
C LEU A 15 -20.33 -5.34 -8.82
N GLN A 16 -19.58 -4.91 -9.85
CA GLN A 16 -19.94 -5.18 -11.25
C GLN A 16 -20.02 -6.68 -11.54
N ILE A 17 -19.17 -7.51 -10.93
CA ILE A 17 -19.16 -8.97 -11.12
C ILE A 17 -20.52 -9.60 -10.76
N ILE A 18 -21.23 -9.05 -9.78
CA ILE A 18 -22.51 -9.57 -9.31
C ILE A 18 -23.66 -9.14 -10.24
N THR A 19 -23.53 -7.99 -10.90
CA THR A 19 -24.60 -7.42 -11.75
C THR A 19 -24.54 -7.87 -13.21
N VAL A 20 -23.47 -8.57 -13.61
CA VAL A 20 -23.24 -9.00 -14.98
C VAL A 20 -24.33 -9.97 -15.43
N LYS A 21 -24.95 -9.67 -16.58
CA LYS A 21 -25.91 -10.54 -17.25
C LYS A 21 -25.41 -11.05 -18.60
N THR A 22 -24.40 -10.37 -19.19
CA THR A 22 -23.88 -10.65 -20.53
C THR A 22 -22.42 -11.10 -20.49
N ALA A 23 -22.03 -12.04 -21.35
CA ALA A 23 -20.66 -12.57 -21.41
C ALA A 23 -19.59 -11.50 -21.67
N SER A 24 -19.89 -10.47 -22.47
CA SER A 24 -18.96 -9.35 -22.72
C SER A 24 -18.70 -8.50 -21.48
N GLU A 25 -19.74 -8.25 -20.68
CA GLU A 25 -19.64 -7.51 -19.41
C GLU A 25 -18.85 -8.31 -18.37
N ALA A 26 -18.97 -9.65 -18.38
CA ALA A 26 -18.20 -10.55 -17.52
C ALA A 26 -16.70 -10.42 -17.77
N VAL A 27 -16.29 -10.42 -19.04
CA VAL A 27 -14.88 -10.28 -19.44
C VAL A 27 -14.34 -8.91 -19.01
N PHE A 28 -15.12 -7.85 -19.22
CA PHE A 28 -14.73 -6.50 -18.79
C PHE A 28 -14.55 -6.41 -17.27
N ALA A 29 -15.49 -6.95 -16.51
CA ALA A 29 -15.43 -6.96 -15.05
C ALA A 29 -14.23 -7.76 -14.51
N LEU A 30 -13.92 -8.91 -15.12
CA LEU A 30 -12.74 -9.71 -14.75
C LEU A 30 -11.43 -8.97 -15.02
N VAL A 31 -11.28 -8.38 -16.21
CA VAL A 31 -10.07 -7.60 -16.56
C VAL A 31 -9.92 -6.41 -15.61
N PHE A 32 -11.02 -5.70 -15.33
CA PHE A 32 -11.01 -4.57 -14.42
C PHE A 32 -10.61 -4.99 -13.00
N LEU A 33 -11.13 -6.11 -12.49
CA LEU A 33 -10.74 -6.64 -11.18
C LEU A 33 -9.24 -6.98 -11.12
N ILE A 34 -8.70 -7.62 -12.16
CA ILE A 34 -7.27 -7.96 -12.20
C ILE A 34 -6.41 -6.70 -12.17
N LEU A 35 -6.73 -5.69 -12.99
CA LEU A 35 -5.99 -4.42 -13.04
C LEU A 35 -5.99 -3.71 -11.68
N VAL A 36 -7.14 -3.71 -11.03
CA VAL A 36 -7.34 -3.12 -9.71
C VAL A 36 -6.52 -3.85 -8.64
N VAL A 37 -6.52 -5.19 -8.64
CA VAL A 37 -5.71 -5.98 -7.68
C VAL A 37 -4.22 -5.69 -7.88
N LEU A 38 -3.76 -5.66 -9.13
CA LEU A 38 -2.38 -5.29 -9.45
C LEU A 38 -2.03 -3.89 -8.93
N GLN A 39 -2.92 -2.91 -9.13
CA GLN A 39 -2.70 -1.54 -8.67
C GLN A 39 -2.54 -1.46 -7.14
N VAL A 40 -3.42 -2.11 -6.38
CA VAL A 40 -3.32 -2.15 -4.91
C VAL A 40 -2.04 -2.83 -4.46
N PHE A 41 -1.66 -3.93 -5.12
CA PHE A 41 -0.44 -4.67 -4.81
C PHE A 41 0.83 -3.84 -5.08
N THR A 42 0.91 -3.18 -6.23
CA THR A 42 2.04 -2.30 -6.57
C THR A 42 2.17 -1.13 -5.59
N LEU A 43 1.05 -0.52 -5.18
CA LEU A 43 1.06 0.57 -4.19
C LEU A 43 1.54 0.09 -2.82
N ALA A 44 1.02 -1.05 -2.34
CA ALA A 44 1.43 -1.63 -1.07
C ALA A 44 2.90 -2.06 -1.06
N TRP A 45 3.37 -2.61 -2.18
CA TRP A 45 4.77 -2.97 -2.36
C TRP A 45 5.68 -1.74 -2.32
N SER A 46 5.38 -0.69 -3.08
CA SER A 46 6.16 0.54 -3.08
C SER A 46 6.17 1.22 -1.71
N ALA A 47 5.04 1.25 -1.01
CA ALA A 47 4.97 1.79 0.35
C ALA A 47 5.85 1.00 1.33
N ASN A 48 5.83 -0.33 1.23
CA ASN A 48 6.67 -1.22 2.03
C ASN A 48 8.17 -1.03 1.73
N GLU A 49 8.54 -0.89 0.46
CA GLU A 49 9.93 -0.65 0.06
C GLU A 49 10.43 0.70 0.58
N ILE A 50 9.62 1.75 0.51
CA ILE A 50 9.96 3.07 1.08
C ILE A 50 10.20 2.96 2.59
N ASN A 51 9.36 2.22 3.31
CA ASN A 51 9.54 1.98 4.73
C ASN A 51 10.87 1.25 5.03
N LEU A 52 11.14 0.17 4.29
CA LEU A 52 12.36 -0.63 4.42
C LEU A 52 13.63 0.15 4.10
N GLN A 53 13.60 0.97 3.05
CA GLN A 53 14.75 1.80 2.67
C GLN A 53 14.95 2.94 3.67
N SER A 54 13.86 3.51 4.21
CA SER A 54 13.94 4.54 5.24
C SER A 54 14.68 4.05 6.48
N THR A 55 14.47 2.81 6.93
CA THR A 55 15.18 2.26 8.08
C THR A 55 16.65 1.98 7.77
N LYS A 56 16.96 1.52 6.55
CA LYS A 56 18.34 1.24 6.10
C LYS A 56 19.22 2.50 6.03
N ILE A 57 18.64 3.69 5.89
CA ILE A 57 19.40 4.95 5.91
C ILE A 57 20.15 5.12 7.25
N ALA A 58 19.53 4.73 8.38
CA ALA A 58 20.19 4.81 9.68
C ALA A 58 21.45 3.93 9.72
N ASP A 59 21.35 2.70 9.23
CA ASP A 59 22.46 1.75 9.16
C ASP A 59 23.56 2.26 8.20
N ALA A 60 23.19 2.83 7.06
CA ALA A 60 24.13 3.37 6.09
C ALA A 60 24.92 4.57 6.65
N VAL A 61 24.24 5.46 7.39
CA VAL A 61 24.89 6.60 8.06
C VAL A 61 25.80 6.12 9.18
N TYR A 62 25.36 5.16 9.99
CA TYR A 62 26.17 4.61 11.07
C TYR A 62 27.46 3.93 10.57
N ASN A 63 27.36 3.17 9.48
CA ASN A 63 28.51 2.49 8.85
C ASN A 63 29.37 3.42 7.97
N SER A 64 29.00 4.70 7.82
CA SER A 64 29.81 5.67 7.10
C SER A 64 31.00 6.15 7.95
N ASN A 65 32.03 6.70 7.33
CA ASN A 65 33.22 7.21 8.04
C ASN A 65 32.96 8.59 8.69
N TRP A 66 31.81 8.75 9.36
CA TRP A 66 31.30 10.00 9.91
C TRP A 66 32.09 10.51 11.12
N THR A 67 32.79 9.61 11.82
CA THR A 67 33.62 9.93 12.99
C THR A 67 34.82 10.80 12.66
N ASP A 68 35.31 10.74 11.42
CA ASP A 68 36.49 11.49 10.96
C ASP A 68 36.12 12.82 10.25
N GLN A 69 34.82 13.14 10.19
CA GLN A 69 34.33 14.35 9.52
C GLN A 69 34.37 15.59 10.44
N SER A 70 34.17 16.78 9.84
CA SER A 70 34.08 18.04 10.56
C SER A 70 32.92 18.05 11.57
N GLU A 71 33.01 18.90 12.60
CA GLU A 71 31.95 19.01 13.62
C GLU A 71 30.58 19.38 13.03
N GLU A 72 30.56 20.18 11.97
CA GLU A 72 29.34 20.56 11.25
C GLU A 72 28.67 19.34 10.62
N ILE A 73 29.45 18.52 9.90
CA ILE A 73 28.98 17.29 9.25
C ILE A 73 28.50 16.27 10.30
N LYS A 74 29.22 16.14 11.42
CA LYS A 74 28.80 15.27 12.54
C LYS A 74 27.44 15.65 13.08
N LYS A 75 27.17 16.94 13.30
CA LYS A 75 25.85 17.42 13.76
C LYS A 75 24.74 17.07 12.77
N ILE A 76 24.99 17.24 11.47
CA ILE A 76 24.03 16.88 10.41
C ILE A 76 23.75 15.37 10.43
N MET A 77 24.79 14.54 10.51
CA MET A 77 24.66 13.08 10.58
C MET A 77 23.89 12.62 11.82
N TYR A 78 24.08 13.26 12.97
CA TYR A 78 23.26 12.99 14.17
C TYR A 78 21.77 13.26 13.94
N VAL A 79 21.43 14.38 13.28
CA VAL A 79 20.03 14.71 12.96
C VAL A 79 19.44 13.68 11.99
N ILE A 80 20.21 13.26 10.97
CA ILE A 80 19.78 12.22 10.02
C ILE A 80 19.56 10.90 10.74
N LEU A 81 20.48 10.50 11.63
CA LEU A 81 20.36 9.25 12.40
C LEU A 81 19.11 9.25 13.28
N MET A 82 18.85 10.34 14.02
CA MET A 82 17.64 10.47 14.84
C MET A 82 16.35 10.46 14.01
N ARG A 83 16.38 11.02 12.79
CA ARG A 83 15.22 11.00 11.87
C ARG A 83 15.00 9.62 11.25
N ALA A 84 16.06 8.96 10.80
CA ALA A 84 15.99 7.67 10.10
C ALA A 84 15.57 6.50 11.01
N GLN A 85 15.73 6.65 12.34
CA GLN A 85 15.18 5.70 13.33
C GLN A 85 13.65 5.67 13.37
N LYS A 86 12.96 6.69 12.83
CA LYS A 86 11.52 6.62 12.60
C LYS A 86 11.26 6.18 11.14
N PRO A 87 10.70 4.99 10.91
CA PRO A 87 10.37 4.55 9.56
C PRO A 87 9.44 5.55 8.88
N LEU A 88 9.73 5.86 7.61
CA LEU A 88 8.82 6.63 6.79
C LEU A 88 7.64 5.73 6.38
N GLU A 89 6.50 5.95 7.01
CA GLU A 89 5.26 5.24 6.73
C GLU A 89 4.34 6.07 5.84
N LEU A 90 4.00 5.53 4.67
CA LEU A 90 2.94 6.06 3.83
C LEU A 90 1.60 5.74 4.48
N THR A 91 0.92 6.73 5.05
CA THR A 91 -0.36 6.54 5.75
C THR A 91 -1.56 6.94 4.90
N ILE A 92 -2.66 6.18 4.99
CA ILE A 92 -3.95 6.51 4.36
C ILE A 92 -4.73 7.39 5.34
N GLY A 93 -4.24 8.60 5.61
CA GLY A 93 -4.87 9.50 6.58
C GLY A 93 -5.10 8.79 7.94
N PRO A 94 -6.35 8.71 8.44
CA PRO A 94 -6.66 8.13 9.76
C PRO A 94 -6.66 6.59 9.78
N PHE A 95 -6.56 5.92 8.62
CA PHE A 95 -6.72 4.46 8.52
C PHE A 95 -5.43 3.66 8.76
N GLY A 96 -4.31 4.35 9.04
CA GLY A 96 -3.02 3.72 9.31
C GLY A 96 -2.11 3.59 8.08
N PRO A 97 -0.97 2.88 8.22
CA PRO A 97 0.04 2.75 7.18
C PRO A 97 -0.38 1.82 6.04
N ILE A 98 -0.12 2.22 4.80
CA ILE A 98 -0.19 1.37 3.62
C ILE A 98 0.94 0.36 3.71
N ASN A 99 0.58 -0.91 3.84
CA ASN A 99 1.49 -2.02 3.79
C ASN A 99 0.80 -3.23 3.13
N ILE A 100 1.56 -4.31 2.94
CA ILE A 100 1.05 -5.56 2.36
C ILE A 100 -0.12 -6.12 3.17
N GLU A 101 -0.11 -5.96 4.49
CA GLU A 101 -1.19 -6.39 5.39
C GLU A 101 -2.51 -5.64 5.10
N SER A 102 -2.44 -4.32 4.87
CA SER A 102 -3.58 -3.49 4.50
C SER A 102 -4.19 -3.90 3.15
N ALA A 103 -3.35 -4.28 2.18
CA ALA A 103 -3.81 -4.84 0.91
C ALA A 103 -4.53 -6.18 1.10
N LEU A 104 -4.01 -7.04 1.98
CA LEU A 104 -4.62 -8.33 2.31
C LEU A 104 -5.98 -8.14 3.00
N LEU A 105 -6.09 -7.19 3.93
CA LEU A 105 -7.34 -6.84 4.60
C LEU A 105 -8.39 -6.34 3.59
N THR A 106 -7.98 -5.50 2.63
CA THR A 106 -8.85 -5.01 1.55
C THR A 106 -9.39 -6.18 0.72
N MET A 107 -8.53 -7.14 0.33
CA MET A 107 -8.96 -8.33 -0.41
C MET A 107 -9.90 -9.23 0.40
N LYS A 108 -9.62 -9.45 1.70
CA LYS A 108 -10.50 -10.20 2.59
C LYS A 108 -11.88 -9.55 2.72
N GLY A 109 -11.92 -8.22 2.86
CA GLY A 109 -13.16 -7.45 2.89
C GLY A 109 -13.98 -7.61 1.60
N ALA A 110 -13.33 -7.50 0.44
CA ALA A 110 -13.97 -7.70 -0.86
C ALA A 110 -14.54 -9.12 -1.01
N TYR A 111 -13.77 -10.14 -0.65
CA TYR A 111 -14.23 -11.54 -0.69
C TYR A 111 -15.42 -11.79 0.24
N SER A 112 -15.36 -11.29 1.48
CA SER A 112 -16.46 -11.43 2.44
C SER A 112 -17.74 -10.76 1.94
N PHE A 113 -17.62 -9.56 1.35
CA PHE A 113 -18.75 -8.86 0.76
C PHE A 113 -19.37 -9.64 -0.42
N ILE A 114 -18.54 -10.14 -1.33
CA ILE A 114 -19.00 -10.97 -2.46
C ILE A 114 -19.69 -12.24 -1.96
N SER A 115 -19.12 -12.91 -0.96
CA SER A 115 -19.70 -14.12 -0.37
C SER A 115 -21.06 -13.87 0.25
N LEU A 116 -21.23 -12.75 0.98
CA LEU A 116 -22.52 -12.36 1.56
C LEU A 116 -23.56 -12.08 0.46
N MET A 117 -23.19 -11.32 -0.57
CA MET A 117 -24.10 -11.02 -1.68
C MET A 117 -24.55 -12.30 -2.40
N MET A 118 -23.62 -13.22 -2.70
CA MET A 118 -23.97 -14.51 -3.31
C MET A 118 -24.94 -15.33 -2.46
N GLN A 119 -24.74 -15.35 -1.14
CA GLN A 119 -25.67 -16.02 -0.22
C GLN A 119 -27.06 -15.37 -0.18
N THR A 120 -27.17 -14.07 -0.45
CA THR A 120 -28.45 -13.35 -0.43
C THR A 120 -29.24 -13.52 -1.74
N TYR A 121 -28.55 -13.83 -2.85
CA TYR A 121 -29.17 -14.09 -4.17
C TYR A 121 -29.55 -15.56 -4.41
N THR A 122 -29.18 -16.48 -3.51
CA THR A 122 -29.56 -17.91 -3.55
C THR A 122 -30.75 -18.16 -2.64
#